data_AF-A0A565C634-F1
#
_entry.id   AF-A0A565C634-F1
#
_cell.length_a   1.000
_cell.length_b   1.000
_cell.length_c   1.000
_cell.angle_alpha   90.00
_cell.angle_beta   90.00
_cell.angle_gamma   90.00
#
_symmetry.space_group_name_H-M   'P 1'
#
loop_
_entity.id
_entity.type
_entity.pdbx_description
1 polymer ?
#
loop_
_entity_poly.entity_id
_entity_poly.type
_entity_poly.pdbx_seq_one_letter_code
_entity_poly.pdbx_strand_id
1 'polypeptide(L)'
;MGSVTEGKLRFCIDRGGTFTDVYAEIPGLSDGRVLKLLSVDPANYDDAPVEGIRRILEEYTGKKIPRTSKIPTDKIQWIRMGTTVATNALLERKGERIALCVTKGFKDLLQIGNQARPDIFDLTVAKPSNLYEEVIEVDERIELALEKGDNSGGLIKGVSGELLRVVKTVDEEALKPVTLKILVCQTSGFV
;
A
#
# COMPACT_ATOMS: atom_id res chain seq x y z
N MET A 1 19.92 45.15 -4.36
CA MET A 1 19.91 43.79 -4.94
C MET A 1 19.47 42.80 -3.88
N GLY A 2 18.20 42.39 -3.86
CA GLY A 2 17.73 41.32 -2.98
C GLY A 2 18.15 39.97 -3.55
N SER A 3 18.77 39.13 -2.72
CA SER A 3 19.17 37.77 -3.08
C SER A 3 17.95 36.96 -3.51
N VAL A 4 17.89 36.56 -4.78
CA VAL A 4 16.96 35.51 -5.22
C VAL A 4 17.33 34.27 -4.44
N THR A 5 16.51 33.87 -3.47
CA THR A 5 16.64 32.58 -2.81
C THR A 5 16.69 31.51 -3.88
N GLU A 6 17.81 30.78 -3.93
CA GLU A 6 18.03 29.59 -4.75
C GLU A 6 16.98 28.54 -4.36
N GLY A 7 15.78 28.68 -4.90
CA GLY A 7 14.67 27.82 -4.52
C GLY A 7 14.84 26.42 -5.10
N LYS A 8 14.34 25.43 -4.38
CA LYS A 8 14.21 24.06 -4.87
C LYS A 8 12.78 23.82 -5.36
N LEU A 9 12.62 22.97 -6.36
CA LEU A 9 11.34 22.60 -6.94
C LEU A 9 10.59 21.62 -6.02
N ARG A 10 9.27 21.70 -6.04
CA ARG A 10 8.36 20.79 -5.33
C ARG A 10 7.44 20.12 -6.34
N PHE A 11 7.36 18.79 -6.32
CA PHE A 11 6.59 18.04 -7.32
C PHE A 11 5.41 17.30 -6.70
N CYS A 12 4.22 17.43 -7.29
CA CYS A 12 3.06 16.60 -7.06
C CYS A 12 2.76 15.80 -8.34
N ILE A 13 2.74 14.48 -8.25
CA ILE A 13 2.57 13.59 -9.40
C ILE A 13 1.38 12.67 -9.13
N ASP A 14 0.47 12.55 -10.09
CA ASP A 14 -0.58 11.55 -10.09
C ASP A 14 -0.39 10.60 -11.27
N ARG A 15 0.04 9.37 -11.00
CA ARG A 15 0.16 8.32 -12.00
C ARG A 15 -1.18 7.59 -12.14
N GLY A 16 -1.93 7.98 -13.18
CA GLY A 16 -3.14 7.32 -13.66
C GLY A 16 -2.87 6.07 -14.50
N GLY A 17 -3.94 5.40 -14.95
CA GLY A 17 -3.85 4.28 -15.89
C GLY A 17 -3.38 4.70 -17.29
N THR A 18 -4.02 5.73 -17.86
CA THR A 18 -3.69 6.22 -19.22
C THR A 18 -2.68 7.37 -19.20
N PHE A 19 -2.83 8.30 -18.27
CA PHE A 19 -1.99 9.50 -18.19
C PHE A 19 -1.39 9.67 -16.80
N THR A 20 -0.21 10.29 -16.77
CA THR A 20 0.44 10.79 -15.58
C THR A 20 0.40 12.31 -15.61
N ASP A 21 -0.23 12.90 -14.60
CA ASP A 21 -0.29 14.34 -14.41
C ASP A 21 0.82 14.77 -13.44
N VAL A 22 1.59 15.78 -13.83
CA VAL A 22 2.72 16.29 -13.06
C VAL A 22 2.51 17.78 -12.84
N TYR A 23 2.51 18.19 -11.58
CA TYR A 23 2.53 19.57 -11.15
C TYR A 23 3.86 19.86 -10.44
N ALA A 24 4.50 20.97 -10.80
CA ALA A 24 5.70 21.44 -10.13
C ALA A 24 5.55 22.90 -9.69
N GLU A 25 5.84 23.17 -8.43
CA GLU A 25 6.03 24.54 -7.97
C GLU A 25 7.48 24.94 -8.24
N ILE A 26 7.64 25.96 -9.08
CA ILE A 26 8.95 26.46 -9.51
C ILE A 26 9.21 27.81 -8.82
N PRO A 27 10.33 27.96 -8.11
CA PRO A 27 10.68 29.23 -7.48
C PRO A 27 10.71 30.38 -8.50
N GLY A 28 9.98 31.46 -8.21
CA GLY A 28 9.89 32.62 -9.09
C GLY A 28 8.82 32.53 -10.18
N LEU A 29 8.09 31.41 -10.28
CA LEU A 29 6.95 31.25 -11.19
C LEU A 29 5.67 31.09 -10.35
N SER A 30 4.74 32.05 -10.46
CA SER A 30 3.54 32.10 -9.60
C SER A 30 2.60 30.90 -9.79
N ASP A 31 2.45 30.43 -11.02
CA ASP A 31 1.41 29.45 -11.38
C ASP A 31 1.95 28.00 -11.41
N GLY A 32 3.24 27.83 -11.15
CA GLY A 32 3.92 26.54 -11.29
C GLY A 32 3.94 26.03 -12.74
N ARG A 33 4.17 24.72 -12.89
CA ARG A 33 4.24 24.05 -14.20
C ARG A 33 3.44 22.76 -14.17
N VAL A 34 2.56 22.58 -15.15
CA VAL A 34 1.76 21.36 -15.33
C VAL A 34 2.22 20.65 -16.60
N LEU A 35 2.40 19.33 -16.51
CA LEU A 35 2.62 18.44 -17.64
C LEU A 35 1.67 17.24 -17.57
N LYS A 36 1.31 16.74 -18.75
CA LYS A 36 0.55 15.50 -18.90
C LYS A 36 1.32 14.58 -19.84
N LEU A 37 1.59 13.36 -19.37
CA LEU A 37 2.33 12.34 -20.11
C LEU A 37 1.47 11.08 -20.24
N LEU A 38 1.73 10.25 -21.25
CA LEU A 38 1.18 8.90 -21.28
C LEU A 38 1.82 8.11 -20.13
N SER A 39 1.03 7.38 -19.36
CA SER A 39 1.54 6.56 -18.24
C SER A 39 2.42 5.40 -18.70
N VAL A 40 2.24 4.96 -19.94
CA VAL A 40 3.00 3.88 -20.59
C VAL A 40 3.33 4.31 -22.02
N ASP A 41 4.61 4.56 -22.29
CA ASP A 41 5.12 4.96 -23.61
C ASP A 41 6.59 4.51 -23.79
N PRO A 42 6.84 3.19 -23.85
CA PRO A 42 8.18 2.62 -23.82
C PRO A 42 9.04 3.02 -25.03
N ALA A 43 8.44 3.49 -26.13
CA ALA A 43 9.17 4.02 -27.27
C ALA A 43 9.89 5.34 -26.95
N ASN A 44 9.42 6.08 -25.94
CA ASN A 44 9.94 7.41 -25.61
C ASN A 44 10.61 7.45 -24.23
N TYR A 45 10.06 6.78 -23.21
CA TYR A 45 10.59 6.79 -21.85
C TYR A 45 10.12 5.58 -21.04
N ASP A 46 10.96 5.12 -20.12
CA ASP A 46 10.66 3.95 -19.28
C ASP A 46 9.62 4.26 -18.18
N ASP A 47 9.62 5.49 -17.67
CA ASP A 47 8.76 5.90 -16.55
C ASP A 47 8.28 7.34 -16.70
N ALA A 48 6.96 7.52 -16.71
CA ALA A 48 6.31 8.82 -16.93
C ALA A 48 6.58 9.84 -15.80
N PRO A 49 6.49 9.48 -14.50
CA PRO A 49 6.91 10.37 -13.43
C PRO A 49 8.34 10.91 -13.56
N VAL A 50 9.30 10.02 -13.81
CA VAL A 50 10.71 10.39 -13.97
C VAL A 50 10.89 11.32 -15.19
N GLU A 51 10.24 11.02 -16.31
CA GLU A 51 10.28 11.86 -17.49
C GLU A 51 9.63 13.23 -17.27
N GLY A 52 8.53 13.31 -16.51
CA GLY A 52 7.89 14.58 -16.17
C GLY A 52 8.79 15.48 -15.34
N ILE A 53 9.43 14.92 -14.31
CA ILE A 53 10.44 15.64 -13.52
C ILE A 53 11.60 16.09 -14.42
N ARG A 54 12.08 15.21 -15.32
CA ARG A 54 13.16 15.53 -16.26
C ARG A 54 12.84 16.76 -17.09
N ARG A 55 11.70 16.77 -17.78
CA ARG A 55 11.31 17.86 -18.69
C ARG A 55 11.22 19.20 -17.95
N ILE A 56 10.66 19.21 -16.74
CA ILE A 56 10.54 20.43 -15.93
C ILE A 56 11.92 20.90 -15.44
N LEU A 57 12.81 19.99 -15.03
CA LEU A 57 14.17 20.35 -14.65
C LEU A 57 14.99 20.87 -15.84
N GLU A 58 14.85 20.28 -17.02
CA GLU A 58 15.50 20.81 -18.24
C GLU A 58 15.01 22.22 -18.58
N GLU A 59 13.70 22.46 -18.47
CA GLU A 59 13.08 23.78 -18.68
C GLU A 59 13.60 24.81 -17.66
N TYR A 60 13.65 24.44 -16.37
CA TYR A 60 14.08 25.33 -15.30
C TYR A 60 15.59 25.62 -15.32
N THR A 61 16.41 24.61 -15.58
CA THR A 61 17.88 24.74 -15.52
C THR A 61 18.50 25.15 -16.85
N GLY A 62 17.77 25.03 -17.96
CA GLY A 62 18.28 25.19 -19.32
C GLY A 62 19.29 24.10 -19.74
N LYS A 63 19.51 23.07 -18.91
CA LYS A 63 20.47 22.00 -19.16
C LYS A 63 19.74 20.73 -19.57
N LYS A 64 20.23 20.10 -20.65
CA LYS A 64 19.74 18.78 -21.06
C LYS A 64 20.21 17.70 -20.09
N ILE A 65 19.29 16.82 -19.72
CA ILE A 65 19.51 15.67 -18.83
C ILE A 65 19.29 14.41 -19.66
N PRO A 66 20.35 13.65 -19.99
CA PRO A 66 20.23 12.44 -20.80
C PRO A 66 19.23 11.45 -20.20
N ARG A 67 18.40 10.82 -21.05
CA ARG A 67 17.39 9.88 -20.59
C ARG A 67 17.95 8.64 -19.90
N THR A 68 19.17 8.26 -20.25
CA THR A 68 19.92 7.14 -19.66
C THR A 68 20.54 7.47 -18.30
N SER A 69 20.54 8.74 -17.90
CA SER A 69 21.10 9.19 -16.63
C SER A 69 20.04 9.36 -15.55
N LYS A 70 20.46 9.17 -14.29
CA LYS A 70 19.60 9.45 -13.12
C LYS A 70 19.26 10.94 -13.05
N ILE A 71 18.06 11.24 -12.57
CA ILE A 71 17.62 12.62 -12.36
C ILE A 71 18.44 13.26 -11.22
N PRO A 72 19.05 14.43 -11.45
CA PRO A 72 19.70 15.18 -10.40
C PRO A 72 18.67 15.68 -9.39
N THR A 73 18.93 15.48 -8.10
CA THR A 73 17.98 15.77 -7.01
C THR A 73 18.36 17.01 -6.20
N ASP A 74 19.49 17.66 -6.48
CA ASP A 74 20.02 18.81 -5.75
C ASP A 74 19.05 20.01 -5.78
N LYS A 75 18.33 20.19 -6.89
CA LYS A 75 17.30 21.21 -7.07
C LYS A 75 15.89 20.76 -6.69
N ILE A 76 15.71 19.57 -6.14
CA ILE A 76 14.40 19.05 -5.72
C ILE A 76 14.28 19.13 -4.19
N GLN A 77 13.19 19.69 -3.68
CA GLN A 77 12.91 19.72 -2.24
C GLN A 77 12.18 18.45 -1.80
N TRP A 78 11.10 18.11 -2.48
CA TRP A 78 10.32 16.91 -2.24
C TRP A 78 9.51 16.53 -3.47
N ILE A 79 9.12 15.26 -3.51
CA ILE A 79 8.21 14.69 -4.49
C ILE A 79 7.09 14.02 -3.71
N ARG A 80 5.84 14.37 -4.01
CA ARG A 80 4.64 13.67 -3.56
C ARG A 80 4.06 12.94 -4.76
N MET A 81 3.89 11.63 -4.62
CA MET A 81 3.34 10.81 -5.69
C MET A 81 2.11 10.07 -5.20
N GLY A 82 0.99 10.30 -5.88
CA GLY A 82 -0.18 9.45 -5.85
C GLY A 82 -0.17 8.52 -7.08
N THR A 83 -0.75 7.33 -6.93
CA THR A 83 -0.99 6.46 -8.07
C THR A 83 -2.29 5.69 -7.90
N THR A 84 -2.96 5.45 -9.02
CA THR A 84 -4.18 4.63 -9.10
C THR A 84 -3.90 3.16 -9.45
N VAL A 85 -2.61 2.77 -9.56
CA VAL A 85 -2.24 1.40 -9.94
C VAL A 85 -2.77 0.38 -8.93
N ALA A 86 -2.62 0.64 -7.62
CA ALA A 86 -3.06 -0.29 -6.59
C ALA A 86 -4.59 -0.43 -6.54
N THR A 87 -5.32 0.67 -6.67
CA THR A 87 -6.79 0.65 -6.66
C THR A 87 -7.34 -0.04 -7.91
N ASN A 88 -6.75 0.21 -9.08
CA ASN A 88 -7.16 -0.46 -10.31
C ASN A 88 -6.82 -1.94 -10.28
N ALA A 89 -5.64 -2.31 -9.77
CA ALA A 89 -5.28 -3.71 -9.58
C ALA A 89 -6.28 -4.44 -8.67
N LEU A 90 -6.75 -3.80 -7.60
CA LEU A 90 -7.78 -4.34 -6.71
C LEU A 90 -9.13 -4.51 -7.43
N LEU A 91 -9.59 -3.48 -8.15
CA LEU A 91 -10.86 -3.49 -8.86
C LEU A 91 -10.87 -4.50 -10.02
N GLU A 92 -9.77 -4.59 -10.76
CA GLU A 92 -9.59 -5.51 -11.89
C GLU A 92 -9.17 -6.92 -11.46
N ARG A 93 -9.01 -7.17 -10.15
CA ARG A 93 -8.51 -8.44 -9.59
C ARG A 93 -7.16 -8.88 -10.17
N LYS A 94 -6.31 -7.92 -10.55
CA LYS A 94 -4.95 -8.15 -11.05
C LYS A 94 -3.94 -8.11 -9.90
N GLY A 95 -4.07 -9.05 -8.98
CA GLY A 95 -3.17 -9.24 -7.86
C GLY A 95 -2.38 -10.55 -7.96
N GLU A 96 -1.46 -10.73 -7.03
CA GLU A 96 -0.81 -12.02 -6.81
C GLU A 96 -1.79 -13.01 -6.17
N ARG A 97 -1.55 -14.31 -6.37
CA ARG A 97 -2.29 -15.36 -5.68
C ARG A 97 -1.94 -15.33 -4.20
N ILE A 98 -2.95 -15.21 -3.33
CA ILE A 98 -2.77 -15.09 -1.88
C ILE A 98 -3.53 -16.17 -1.13
N ALA A 99 -2.95 -16.63 -0.03
CA ALA A 99 -3.61 -17.47 0.97
C ALA A 99 -3.90 -16.66 2.24
N LEU A 100 -5.08 -16.88 2.81
CA LEU A 100 -5.47 -16.32 4.10
C LEU A 100 -4.98 -17.24 5.22
N CYS A 101 -4.13 -16.72 6.10
CA CYS A 101 -3.68 -17.44 7.29
C CYS A 101 -4.43 -16.91 8.52
N VAL A 102 -5.19 -17.78 9.16
CA VAL A 102 -6.09 -17.46 10.28
C VAL A 102 -5.97 -18.49 11.38
N THR A 103 -6.31 -18.10 12.61
CA THR A 103 -6.43 -19.03 13.74
C THR A 103 -7.44 -20.13 13.43
N LYS A 104 -7.14 -21.36 13.83
CA LYS A 104 -8.01 -22.52 13.65
C LYS A 104 -9.40 -22.29 14.24
N GLY A 105 -10.43 -22.61 13.47
CA GLY A 105 -11.84 -22.32 13.77
C GLY A 105 -12.35 -21.01 13.16
N PHE A 106 -11.49 -20.21 12.52
CA PHE A 106 -11.86 -18.93 11.91
C PHE A 106 -11.75 -18.92 10.37
N LYS A 107 -11.75 -20.10 9.74
CA LYS A 107 -11.65 -20.23 8.27
C LYS A 107 -12.60 -19.30 7.50
N ASP A 108 -13.83 -19.16 7.97
CA ASP A 108 -14.88 -18.45 7.25
C ASP A 108 -14.97 -16.96 7.62
N LEU A 109 -14.06 -16.43 8.44
CA LEU A 109 -14.14 -15.08 9.01
C LEU A 109 -14.36 -13.99 7.94
N LEU A 110 -13.51 -13.95 6.90
CA LEU A 110 -13.62 -12.95 5.83
C LEU A 110 -14.77 -13.23 4.85
N GLN A 111 -15.24 -14.47 4.75
CA GLN A 111 -16.40 -14.84 3.92
C GLN A 111 -17.73 -14.45 4.59
N ILE A 112 -17.79 -14.56 5.92
CA ILE A 112 -18.89 -14.05 6.74
C ILE A 112 -18.86 -12.52 6.71
N GLY A 113 -17.67 -11.92 6.82
CA GLY A 113 -17.51 -10.47 6.90
C GLY A 113 -18.21 -9.90 8.14
N ASN A 114 -18.64 -8.64 8.07
CA ASN A 114 -19.32 -7.96 9.17
C ASN A 114 -20.86 -8.08 9.12
N GLN A 115 -21.40 -8.93 8.24
CA GLN A 115 -22.85 -9.09 8.01
C GLN A 115 -23.59 -7.78 7.67
N ALA A 116 -22.88 -6.72 7.24
CA ALA A 116 -23.53 -5.47 6.86
C ALA A 116 -24.42 -5.69 5.62
N ARG A 117 -25.68 -5.25 5.73
CA ARG A 117 -26.69 -5.32 4.65
C ARG A 117 -27.13 -3.89 4.33
N PRO A 118 -26.56 -3.24 3.31
CA PRO A 118 -26.97 -1.89 2.90
C PRO A 118 -28.48 -1.84 2.61
N ASP A 119 -28.99 -2.87 1.93
CA ASP A 119 -30.40 -3.07 1.64
C ASP A 119 -30.93 -4.29 2.41
N ILE A 120 -31.47 -4.05 3.62
CA ILE A 120 -31.85 -5.14 4.55
C ILE A 120 -32.97 -6.05 4.01
N PHE A 121 -33.75 -5.58 3.04
CA PHE A 121 -34.87 -6.31 2.44
C PHE A 121 -34.56 -6.98 1.10
N ASP A 122 -33.35 -6.79 0.55
CA ASP A 122 -32.95 -7.53 -0.65
C ASP A 122 -32.70 -9.01 -0.29
N LEU A 123 -33.48 -9.90 -0.90
CA LEU A 123 -33.40 -11.35 -0.73
C LEU A 123 -32.33 -11.98 -1.64
N THR A 124 -31.84 -11.22 -2.62
CA THR A 124 -30.92 -11.67 -3.68
C THR A 124 -29.51 -11.07 -3.58
N VAL A 125 -29.14 -10.56 -2.39
CA VAL A 125 -27.84 -9.88 -2.17
C VAL A 125 -26.67 -10.75 -2.60
N ALA A 126 -25.91 -10.27 -3.58
CA ALA A 126 -24.67 -10.87 -4.03
C ALA A 126 -23.51 -10.40 -3.14
N LYS A 127 -22.80 -11.34 -2.51
CA LYS A 127 -21.56 -11.04 -1.79
C LYS A 127 -20.41 -10.87 -2.79
N PRO A 128 -19.50 -9.89 -2.58
CA PRO A 128 -18.25 -9.83 -3.33
C PRO A 128 -17.46 -11.13 -3.18
N SER A 129 -16.75 -11.54 -4.22
CA SER A 129 -15.85 -12.70 -4.14
C SER A 129 -14.65 -12.43 -3.23
N ASN A 130 -14.12 -13.49 -2.62
CA ASN A 130 -12.93 -13.42 -1.77
C ASN A 130 -11.70 -12.96 -2.57
N LEU A 131 -10.75 -12.28 -1.90
CA LEU A 131 -9.47 -11.91 -2.50
C LEU A 131 -8.43 -13.03 -2.44
N TYR A 132 -8.61 -13.98 -1.51
CA TYR A 132 -7.74 -15.14 -1.32
C TYR A 132 -8.28 -16.37 -2.05
N GLU A 133 -7.36 -17.28 -2.39
CA GLU A 133 -7.67 -18.55 -3.04
C GLU A 133 -7.71 -19.72 -2.06
N GLU A 134 -6.93 -19.64 -0.98
CA GLU A 134 -6.77 -20.69 0.01
C GLU A 134 -6.87 -20.11 1.41
N VAL A 135 -7.34 -20.91 2.36
CA VAL A 135 -7.33 -20.58 3.79
C VAL A 135 -6.52 -21.62 4.55
N ILE A 136 -5.52 -21.14 5.28
CA ILE A 136 -4.64 -21.93 6.14
C ILE A 136 -5.04 -21.66 7.57
N GLU A 137 -5.51 -22.69 8.25
CA GLU A 137 -5.85 -22.63 9.66
C GLU A 137 -4.64 -22.99 10.51
N VAL A 138 -4.17 -22.03 11.30
CA VAL A 138 -3.06 -22.19 12.22
C VAL A 138 -3.59 -22.62 13.57
N ASP A 139 -3.13 -23.76 14.06
CA ASP A 139 -3.47 -24.26 15.40
C ASP A 139 -2.65 -23.54 16.48
N GLU A 140 -2.87 -22.23 16.59
CA GLU A 140 -2.30 -21.34 17.59
C GLU A 140 -3.41 -20.73 18.44
N ARG A 141 -3.07 -20.18 19.61
CA ARG A 141 -4.04 -19.46 20.44
C ARG A 141 -3.37 -18.40 21.30
N ILE A 142 -3.93 -17.20 21.26
CA ILE A 142 -3.62 -16.09 22.17
C ILE A 142 -4.87 -15.61 22.92
N GLU A 143 -4.67 -15.03 24.10
CA GLU A 143 -5.71 -14.44 24.94
C GLU A 143 -5.27 -13.07 25.44
N LEU A 144 -6.22 -12.14 25.62
CA LEU A 144 -5.96 -10.87 26.29
C LEU A 144 -5.75 -11.10 27.79
N ALA A 145 -4.62 -10.65 28.32
CA ALA A 145 -4.35 -10.68 29.76
C ALA A 145 -4.91 -9.40 30.40
N LEU A 146 -6.12 -9.50 30.96
CA LEU A 146 -6.83 -8.33 31.52
C LEU A 146 -6.22 -7.85 32.85
N GLU A 147 -5.60 -8.72 33.66
CA GLU A 147 -4.89 -8.34 34.90
C GLU A 147 -3.77 -9.36 35.27
N LYS A 148 -2.89 -9.01 36.22
CA LYS A 148 -1.80 -9.86 36.77
C LYS A 148 -2.33 -11.07 37.56
N GLY A 149 -3.05 -11.97 36.89
CA GLY A 149 -3.54 -13.24 37.45
C GLY A 149 -2.77 -14.41 36.86
N ASP A 150 -2.15 -15.18 37.76
CA ASP A 150 -1.33 -16.39 37.57
C ASP A 150 -0.30 -16.37 36.40
N ASN A 151 0.97 -16.24 36.76
CA ASN A 151 2.14 -16.09 35.87
C ASN A 151 2.58 -17.40 35.18
N SER A 152 1.66 -18.36 35.03
CA SER A 152 1.98 -19.69 34.52
C SER A 152 2.18 -19.75 33.00
N GLY A 153 1.79 -18.70 32.26
CA GLY A 153 2.06 -18.54 30.82
C GLY A 153 2.80 -17.23 30.54
N GLY A 154 3.88 -17.28 29.76
CA GLY A 154 4.69 -16.12 29.40
C GLY A 154 3.83 -15.01 28.78
N LEU A 155 3.76 -13.86 29.46
CA LEU A 155 3.09 -12.67 28.97
C LEU A 155 3.95 -12.00 27.90
N ILE A 156 3.36 -11.72 26.75
CA ILE A 156 3.99 -10.98 25.67
C ILE A 156 3.23 -9.67 25.44
N LYS A 157 3.94 -8.64 25.01
CA LYS A 157 3.33 -7.36 24.62
C LYS A 157 3.00 -7.40 23.14
N GLY A 158 1.72 -7.23 22.81
CA GLY A 158 1.25 -7.13 21.42
C GLY A 158 1.73 -5.86 20.74
N VAL A 159 1.57 -5.80 19.41
CA VAL A 159 2.03 -4.67 18.58
C VAL A 159 1.26 -3.37 18.87
N SER A 160 0.01 -3.47 19.32
CA SER A 160 -0.80 -2.34 19.78
C SER A 160 -0.60 -2.02 21.27
N GLY A 161 0.28 -2.76 21.96
CA GLY A 161 0.71 -2.48 23.32
C GLY A 161 -0.05 -3.21 24.43
N GLU A 162 -1.07 -3.99 24.08
CA GLU A 162 -1.82 -4.87 24.97
C GLU A 162 -0.95 -6.02 25.52
N LEU A 163 -1.33 -6.53 26.69
CA LEU A 163 -0.71 -7.73 27.25
C LEU A 163 -1.47 -8.96 26.74
N LEU A 164 -0.72 -9.90 26.16
CA LEU A 164 -1.24 -11.13 25.61
C LEU A 164 -0.64 -12.32 26.35
N ARG A 165 -1.46 -13.36 26.53
CA ARG A 165 -1.03 -14.68 26.97
C ARG A 165 -1.03 -15.60 25.77
N VAL A 166 0.10 -16.27 25.52
CA VAL A 166 0.17 -17.32 24.51
C VAL A 166 -0.32 -18.63 25.13
N VAL A 167 -1.49 -19.09 24.72
CA VAL A 167 -2.07 -20.38 25.14
C VAL A 167 -1.50 -21.51 24.31
N LYS A 168 -1.27 -21.26 23.02
CA LYS A 168 -0.63 -22.20 22.10
C LYS A 168 0.21 -21.46 21.07
N THR A 169 1.48 -21.82 20.97
CA THR A 169 2.43 -21.23 20.03
C THR A 169 2.17 -21.71 18.60
N VAL A 170 2.52 -20.87 17.63
CA VAL A 170 2.53 -21.23 16.21
C VAL A 170 3.58 -22.31 15.95
N ASP A 171 3.24 -23.33 15.17
CA ASP A 171 4.19 -24.27 14.57
C ASP A 171 4.60 -23.75 13.18
N GLU A 172 5.78 -23.14 13.11
CA GLU A 172 6.29 -22.57 11.86
C GLU A 172 6.63 -23.62 10.80
N GLU A 173 7.07 -24.83 11.21
CA GLU A 173 7.39 -25.91 10.27
C GLU A 173 6.14 -26.36 9.52
N ALA A 174 4.99 -26.37 10.20
CA ALA A 174 3.70 -26.69 9.59
C ALA A 174 3.24 -25.64 8.56
N LEU A 175 3.79 -24.42 8.57
CA LEU A 175 3.44 -23.32 7.66
C LEU A 175 4.41 -23.14 6.48
N LYS A 176 5.59 -23.77 6.52
CA LYS A 176 6.56 -23.74 5.41
C LYS A 176 6.09 -24.31 4.07
N PRO A 177 5.17 -25.30 3.97
CA PRO A 177 4.74 -25.81 2.66
C PRO A 177 3.80 -24.86 1.91
N VAL A 178 3.45 -23.71 2.48
CA VAL A 178 2.55 -22.73 1.84
C VAL A 178 3.28 -22.03 0.69
N THR A 179 2.84 -22.32 -0.54
CA THR A 179 3.45 -21.77 -1.76
C THR A 179 2.92 -20.40 -2.18
N LEU A 180 1.88 -19.90 -1.50
CA LEU A 180 1.22 -18.63 -1.80
C LEU A 180 1.72 -17.52 -0.87
N LYS A 181 1.57 -16.26 -1.31
CA LYS A 181 1.81 -15.10 -0.43
C LYS A 181 0.77 -15.10 0.68
N ILE A 182 1.23 -14.97 1.93
CA ILE A 182 0.38 -15.07 3.10
C ILE A 182 -0.20 -13.71 3.46
N LEU A 183 -1.53 -13.64 3.52
CA LEU A 183 -2.25 -12.57 4.21
C LEU A 183 -2.59 -13.07 5.62
N VAL A 184 -1.96 -12.47 6.63
CA VAL A 184 -2.20 -12.83 8.03
C VAL A 184 -3.38 -12.04 8.56
N CYS A 185 -4.39 -12.74 9.08
CA CYS A 185 -5.48 -12.13 9.84
C CYS A 185 -5.43 -12.71 11.26
N GLN A 186 -4.91 -11.92 12.21
CA GLN A 186 -4.93 -12.27 13.62
C GLN A 186 -6.25 -11.76 14.22
N THR A 187 -7.05 -12.68 14.75
CA THR A 187 -8.20 -12.33 15.59
C THR A 187 -7.70 -12.18 17.02
N SER A 188 -7.23 -10.99 17.39
CA SER A 188 -7.21 -10.60 18.80
C SER A 188 -8.66 -10.59 19.28
N GLY A 189 -9.07 -11.61 20.03
CA GLY A 189 -10.46 -11.93 20.30
C GLY A 189 -11.31 -10.73 20.74
N PHE A 190 -12.32 -10.42 19.94
CA PHE A 190 -13.56 -9.83 20.39
C PHE A 190 -14.69 -10.67 19.78
N VAL A 191 -15.39 -11.40 20.65
CA VAL A 191 -16.81 -11.75 20.48
C VAL A 191 -17.56 -10.86 21.46
#